data_AF-A8RTI2-F1
#
_entry.id   AF-A8RTI2-F1
#
_cell.length_a   1.000
_cell.length_b   1.000
_cell.length_c   1.000
_cell.angle_alpha   90.00
_cell.angle_beta   90.00
_cell.angle_gamma   90.00
#
_symmetry.space_group_name_H-M   'P 1'
#
loop_
_entity.id
_entity.type
_entity.pdbx_description
1 polymer ?
#
loop_
_entity_poly.entity_id
_entity_poly.type
_entity_poly.pdbx_seq_one_letter_code
_entity_poly.pdbx_strand_id
1 'polypeptide(L)' 'WGEAYFYSANNTVMVHIRNLRRKLEADPKNPKYIVNVWGKGYRIE' A
#
# COMPACT_ATOMS: atom_id res chain seq x y z
N TRP A 1 3.37 -14.02 -8.78
CA TRP A 1 2.15 -14.68 -9.29
C TRP A 1 2.00 -14.65 -10.82
N GLY A 2 2.93 -14.06 -11.59
CA GLY A 2 2.94 -14.22 -13.06
C GLY A 2 1.78 -13.58 -13.83
N GLU A 3 0.78 -13.04 -13.12
CA GLU A 3 -0.36 -12.36 -13.71
C GLU A 3 0.00 -10.97 -14.25
N ALA A 4 -0.73 -10.55 -15.28
CA ALA A 4 -0.60 -9.21 -15.84
C ALA A 4 -0.94 -8.16 -14.79
N TYR A 5 -0.11 -7.13 -14.67
CA TYR A 5 -0.36 -6.02 -13.77
C TYR A 5 -1.58 -5.22 -14.27
N PHE A 6 -2.72 -5.37 -13.59
CA PHE A 6 -3.93 -4.62 -13.89
C PHE A 6 -3.80 -3.18 -13.36
N TYR A 7 -3.47 -2.23 -14.23
CA TYR A 7 -3.38 -0.81 -13.89
C TYR A 7 -4.69 -0.24 -13.28
N SER A 8 -5.85 -0.79 -13.65
CA SER A 8 -7.15 -0.43 -13.08
C SER A 8 -7.29 -0.81 -11.59
N ALA A 9 -6.57 -1.83 -11.13
CA ALA A 9 -6.59 -2.26 -9.73
C ALA A 9 -5.77 -1.35 -8.82
N ASN A 10 -4.94 -0.46 -9.36
CA ASN A 10 -4.05 0.39 -8.58
C ASN A 10 -4.83 1.33 -7.64
N ASN A 11 -5.96 1.87 -8.11
CA ASN A 11 -6.86 2.69 -7.28
C ASN A 11 -7.46 1.87 -6.13
N THR A 12 -7.90 0.65 -6.40
CA THR A 12 -8.49 -0.25 -5.41
C THR A 12 -7.47 -0.61 -4.31
N VAL A 13 -6.24 -0.96 -4.70
CA VAL A 13 -5.14 -1.24 -3.77
C VAL A 13 -4.84 -0.02 -2.89
N MET A 14 -4.77 1.17 -3.47
CA MET A 14 -4.47 2.40 -2.72
C MET A 14 -5.52 2.68 -1.63
N VAL A 15 -6.82 2.47 -1.91
CA VAL A 15 -7.88 2.66 -0.92
C VAL A 15 -7.73 1.67 0.25
N HIS A 16 -7.44 0.40 -0.04
CA HIS A 16 -7.23 -0.60 1.00
C HIS A 16 -5.97 -0.33 1.82
N ILE A 17 -4.86 0.07 1.20
CA ILE A 17 -3.64 0.48 1.91
C ILE A 17 -3.91 1.67 2.85
N ARG A 18 -4.66 2.68 2.39
CA ARG A 18 -5.07 3.82 3.23
C ARG A 18 -5.88 3.36 4.45
N ASN A 19 -6.83 2.44 4.24
CA ASN A 19 -7.64 1.89 5.32
C ASN A 19 -6.82 1.08 6.33
N LEU A 20 -5.85 0.30 5.86
CA LEU A 20 -4.93 -0.47 6.71
C LEU A 20 -4.03 0.46 7.52
N ARG A 21 -3.41 1.46 6.89
CA ARG A 21 -2.59 2.46 7.59
C ARG A 21 -3.37 3.18 8.68
N ARG A 22 -4.63 3.53 8.44
CA ARG A 22 -5.49 4.17 9.46
C ARG A 22 -5.73 3.28 10.69
N LYS A 23 -5.68 1.95 10.55
CA LYS A 23 -5.91 1.01 11.65
C LYS A 23 -4.63 0.59 12.36
N LEU A 24 -3.52 0.51 11.62
CA LEU A 24 -2.25 -0.05 12.10
C LEU A 24 -1.23 1.03 12.51
N GLU A 25 -1.19 2.16 11.80
CA GLU A 25 -0.21 3.21 12.01
C GLU A 25 -0.68 4.21 13.07
N ALA A 26 0.23 4.65 13.93
CA ALA A 26 -0.03 5.75 14.86
C ALA A 26 -0.17 7.08 14.11
N ASP A 27 0.63 7.29 13.06
CA ASP A 27 0.52 8.42 12.14
C ASP A 27 0.53 7.94 10.67
N PRO A 28 -0.60 8.01 9.94
CA PRO A 28 -0.67 7.60 8.55
C PRO A 28 0.25 8.40 7.60
N LYS A 29 0.70 9.60 7.99
CA LYS A 29 1.65 10.41 7.20
C LYS A 29 3.08 9.92 7.33
N ASN A 30 3.39 9.22 8.41
CA ASN A 30 4.70 8.63 8.67
C ASN A 30 4.56 7.13 8.95
N PRO A 31 4.19 6.32 7.93
CA PRO A 31 3.88 4.92 8.12
C PRO A 31 5.15 4.11 8.41
N LYS A 32 5.12 3.32 9.49
CA LYS A 32 6.22 2.46 9.93
C LYS A 32 6.06 1.01 9.47
N TYR A 33 4.83 0.50 9.41
CA TYR A 33 4.56 -0.88 9.05
C TYR A 33 4.35 -1.05 7.56
N ILE A 34 3.55 -0.18 6.92
CA ILE A 34 3.26 -0.26 5.49
C ILE A 34 4.02 0.86 4.76
N VAL A 35 5.16 0.56 4.16
CA VAL A 35 6.07 1.55 3.55
C VAL A 35 5.93 1.59 2.03
N ASN A 36 5.96 2.78 1.43
CA ASN A 36 5.99 2.93 -0.03
C ASN A 36 7.40 2.64 -0.56
N VAL A 37 7.50 1.74 -1.54
CA VAL A 37 8.72 1.46 -2.27
C VAL A 37 8.54 1.89 -3.72
N TRP A 38 9.26 2.93 -4.12
CA TRP A 38 9.18 3.51 -5.46
C TRP A 38 9.47 2.47 -6.55
N GLY A 39 8.59 2.41 -7.55
CA GLY A 39 8.68 1.45 -8.66
C GLY A 39 8.37 -0.01 -8.32
N LYS A 40 8.10 -0.33 -7.04
CA LYS A 40 7.80 -1.70 -6.58
C LYS A 40 6.45 -1.85 -5.89
N GLY A 41 5.91 -0.78 -5.29
CA GLY A 41 4.61 -0.78 -4.62
C GLY A 41 4.73 -0.53 -3.11
N TYR A 42 4.20 -1.45 -2.30
CA TYR A 42 4.19 -1.34 -0.83
C TYR A 42 4.94 -2.52 -0.20
N ARG A 43 5.63 -2.28 0.90
CA ARG A 43 6.32 -3.29 1.72
C ARG A 43 5.75 -3.28 3.13
N ILE A 44 5.71 -4.45 3.75
CA ILE A 44 5.42 -4.61 5.18
C ILE A 44 6.73 -4.83 5.93
N GLU A 45 6.94 -4.08 7.02
CA GLU A 45 8.06 -4.19 7.96
C GLU A 45 7.58 -4.52 9.38
#